data_AF-A0A7V3S062-F1
#
_entry.id   AF-A0A7V3S062-F1
#
_cell.length_a   1.000
_cell.length_b   1.000
_cell.length_c   1.000
_cell.angle_alpha   90.00
_cell.angle_beta   90.00
_cell.angle_gamma   90.00
#
_symmetry.space_group_name_H-M   'P 1'
#
loop_
_entity.id
_entity.type
_entity.pdbx_description
1 polymer ?
#
loop_
_entity_poly.entity_id
_entity_poly.type
_entity_poly.pdbx_seq_one_letter_code
_entity_poly.pdbx_strand_id
1 'polypeptide(L)'
;MPGVEIGKRTRRILEDLAERIIPSGGMDYPGARDIGLVDRLLELTGNFPRRLWAVKILAWMWELSPILFLRFKLLTSMTPEQQVEYLESWEKSRLMVRRWSLVGLKAIFMAVFYNEPLVWGKIGFEPGKCYEQVQGGKLNG
;
A
#
# COMPACT_ATOMS: atom_id res chain seq x y z
N MET A 1 -13.31 -0.65 18.80
CA MET A 1 -14.26 -1.63 18.20
C MET A 1 -13.56 -2.98 18.17
N PRO A 2 -14.24 -4.13 18.38
CA PRO A 2 -13.56 -5.42 18.49
C PRO A 2 -12.74 -5.63 17.22
N GLY A 3 -11.42 -5.76 17.39
CA GLY A 3 -10.48 -5.78 16.28
C GLY A 3 -10.85 -6.89 15.32
N VAL A 4 -10.95 -6.56 14.03
CA VAL A 4 -11.09 -7.55 12.98
C VAL A 4 -9.91 -8.51 13.08
N GLU A 5 -10.14 -9.71 13.60
CA GLU A 5 -9.06 -10.65 13.87
C GLU A 5 -8.57 -11.29 12.57
N ILE A 6 -7.48 -10.74 12.05
CA ILE A 6 -6.64 -11.40 11.06
C ILE A 6 -5.44 -12.04 11.75
N GLY A 7 -5.01 -13.21 11.26
CA GLY A 7 -3.87 -13.90 11.86
C GLY A 7 -2.60 -13.02 11.84
N LYS A 8 -1.84 -13.02 12.95
CA LYS A 8 -0.65 -12.18 13.16
C LYS A 8 0.32 -12.15 11.96
N ARG A 9 0.51 -13.31 11.32
CA ARG A 9 1.38 -13.43 10.15
C ARG A 9 0.86 -12.66 8.93
N THR A 10 -0.45 -12.72 8.69
CA THR A 10 -1.08 -12.01 7.56
C THR A 10 -0.96 -10.50 7.74
N ARG A 11 -1.20 -10.03 8.97
CA ARG A 11 -1.00 -8.63 9.34
C ARG A 11 0.43 -8.18 9.07
N ARG A 12 1.43 -8.93 9.55
CA ARG A 12 2.84 -8.62 9.31
C ARG A 12 3.19 -8.52 7.82
N ILE A 13 2.66 -9.42 6.99
CA ILE A 13 2.88 -9.37 5.54
C ILE A 13 2.34 -8.05 4.96
N LEU A 14 1.12 -7.68 5.33
CA LEU A 14 0.50 -6.43 4.86
C LEU A 14 1.25 -5.20 5.36
N GLU A 15 1.71 -5.20 6.62
CA GLU A 15 2.46 -4.10 7.22
C GLU A 15 3.83 -3.91 6.57
N ASP A 16 4.56 -5.00 6.31
CA ASP A 16 5.83 -4.94 5.59
C ASP A 16 5.63 -4.44 4.15
N LEU A 17 4.63 -4.95 3.43
CA LEU A 17 4.31 -4.49 2.07
C LEU A 17 3.91 -3.01 2.03
N ALA A 18 3.03 -2.59 2.92
CA ALA A 18 2.54 -1.22 2.97
C ALA A 18 3.68 -0.24 3.28
N GLU A 19 4.55 -0.59 4.23
CA GLU A 19 5.73 0.21 4.57
C GLU A 19 6.72 0.36 3.40
N ARG A 20 6.85 -0.66 2.54
CA ARG A 20 7.75 -0.54 1.36
C ARG A 20 7.13 0.25 0.21
N ILE A 21 5.81 0.32 0.14
CA ILE A 21 5.12 1.09 -0.89
C ILE A 21 4.96 2.55 -0.48
N ILE A 22 4.65 2.80 0.79
CA ILE A 22 4.47 4.15 1.36
C ILE A 22 5.36 4.24 2.61
N PRO A 23 6.68 4.39 2.43
CA PRO A 23 7.59 4.56 3.56
C PRO A 23 7.35 5.90 4.24
N SER A 24 7.68 5.99 5.53
CA SER A 24 7.70 7.27 6.23
C SER A 24 8.77 8.19 5.65
N GLY A 25 8.38 9.43 5.30
CA GLY A 25 9.28 10.47 4.82
C GLY A 25 9.83 11.37 5.93
N GLY A 26 9.59 11.02 7.19
CA GLY A 26 9.90 11.84 8.36
C GLY A 26 8.67 12.58 8.91
N MET A 27 8.90 13.54 9.81
CA MET A 27 7.86 14.17 10.65
C MET A 27 6.72 14.84 9.85
N ASP A 28 7.00 15.26 8.62
CA ASP A 28 6.03 15.94 7.76
C ASP A 28 5.23 15.00 6.83
N TYR A 29 5.73 13.79 6.56
CA TYR A 29 5.15 12.84 5.62
C TYR A 29 4.95 11.49 6.28
N PRO A 30 3.76 11.23 6.87
CA PRO A 30 3.51 9.98 7.58
C PRO A 30 3.53 8.80 6.61
N GLY A 31 4.20 7.72 6.99
CA GLY A 31 4.22 6.46 6.26
C GLY A 31 3.00 5.59 6.55
N ALA A 32 2.92 4.43 5.87
CA ALA A 32 1.84 3.48 6.07
C ALA A 32 1.73 2.98 7.52
N ARG A 33 2.87 2.76 8.20
CA ARG A 33 2.87 2.33 9.61
C ARG A 33 2.45 3.44 10.57
N ASP A 34 2.86 4.67 10.30
CA ASP A 34 2.57 5.81 11.17
C ASP A 34 1.07 6.07 11.28
N ILE A 35 0.32 5.81 10.21
CA ILE A 35 -1.14 5.98 10.18
C ILE A 35 -1.94 4.71 10.50
N GLY A 36 -1.27 3.59 10.77
CA GLY A 36 -1.95 2.30 10.96
C GLY A 36 -2.73 1.85 9.72
N LEU A 37 -2.17 2.01 8.51
CA LEU A 37 -2.85 1.77 7.23
C LEU A 37 -3.52 0.39 7.17
N VAL A 38 -2.86 -0.64 7.71
CA VAL A 38 -3.39 -2.02 7.69
C VAL A 38 -4.64 -2.14 8.56
N ASP A 39 -4.71 -1.44 9.69
CA ASP A 39 -5.93 -1.42 10.51
C ASP A 39 -7.08 -0.77 9.75
N ARG A 40 -6.82 0.34 9.04
CA ARG A 40 -7.82 1.00 8.18
C ARG A 40 -8.31 0.10 7.06
N LEU A 41 -7.40 -0.61 6.39
CA LEU A 41 -7.75 -1.60 5.38
C LEU A 41 -8.64 -2.72 5.97
N LEU A 42 -8.34 -3.18 7.19
CA LEU A 42 -9.10 -4.22 7.88
C LEU A 42 -10.47 -3.72 8.36
N GLU A 43 -10.58 -2.46 8.80
CA GLU A 43 -11.86 -1.83 9.14
C GLU A 43 -12.78 -1.75 7.91
N LEU A 44 -12.25 -1.33 6.76
CA LEU A 44 -13.00 -1.24 5.50
C LEU A 44 -13.46 -2.62 4.96
N THR A 45 -12.68 -3.67 5.24
CA THR A 45 -12.95 -5.03 4.76
C THR A 45 -13.66 -5.90 5.78
N GLY A 46 -13.63 -5.51 7.07
CA GLY A 46 -14.13 -6.23 8.23
C GLY A 46 -15.62 -6.57 8.19
N ASN A 47 -16.39 -5.72 7.53
CA ASN A 47 -17.84 -5.87 7.43
C ASN A 47 -18.29 -7.07 6.57
N PHE A 48 -17.38 -7.66 5.79
CA PHE A 48 -17.72 -8.79 4.90
C PHE A 48 -16.67 -9.91 5.00
N PRO A 49 -17.05 -11.11 5.49
CA PRO A 49 -16.12 -12.25 5.63
C PRO A 49 -15.38 -12.61 4.34
N ARG A 50 -16.06 -12.49 3.19
CA ARG A 50 -15.47 -12.76 1.87
C ARG A 50 -14.35 -11.77 1.51
N ARG A 51 -14.47 -10.50 1.90
CA ARG A 51 -13.44 -9.47 1.65
C ARG A 51 -12.23 -9.72 2.53
N LEU A 52 -12.44 -10.04 3.81
CA LEU A 52 -11.34 -10.43 4.70
C LEU A 52 -10.59 -11.66 4.19
N TRP A 53 -11.32 -12.66 3.70
CA TRP A 53 -10.70 -13.83 3.10
C TRP A 53 -9.88 -13.47 1.86
N ALA A 54 -10.37 -12.58 1.00
CA ALA A 54 -9.62 -12.08 -0.16
C ALA A 54 -8.34 -11.32 0.25
N VAL A 55 -8.39 -10.50 1.31
CA VAL A 55 -7.20 -9.83 1.87
C VAL A 55 -6.18 -10.84 2.37
N LYS A 56 -6.63 -11.91 3.05
CA LYS A 56 -5.75 -13.00 3.49
C LYS A 56 -5.06 -13.68 2.33
N ILE A 57 -5.81 -13.99 1.26
CA ILE A 57 -5.23 -14.59 0.05
C ILE A 57 -4.21 -13.66 -0.59
N LEU A 58 -4.57 -12.38 -0.78
CA LEU A 58 -3.69 -11.38 -1.37
C LEU A 58 -2.36 -11.30 -0.61
N ALA A 59 -2.41 -11.21 0.72
CA ALA A 59 -1.22 -11.20 1.55
C ALA A 59 -0.36 -12.46 1.34
N TRP A 60 -0.96 -13.65 1.40
CA TRP A 60 -0.22 -14.90 1.22
C TRP A 60 0.34 -15.07 -0.20
N MET A 61 -0.36 -14.59 -1.22
CA MET A 61 0.16 -14.58 -2.59
C MET A 61 1.45 -13.77 -2.69
N TRP A 62 1.51 -12.60 -2.03
CA TRP A 62 2.71 -11.76 -1.99
C TRP A 62 3.82 -12.34 -1.11
N GLU A 63 3.48 -12.98 0.01
CA GLU A 63 4.47 -13.65 0.86
C GLU A 63 5.19 -14.80 0.13
N LEU A 64 4.45 -15.56 -0.70
CA LEU A 64 4.96 -16.70 -1.47
C LEU A 64 5.52 -16.31 -2.85
N SER A 65 5.25 -15.09 -3.33
CA SER A 65 5.68 -14.67 -4.65
C SER A 65 7.20 -14.79 -4.89
N PRO A 66 8.10 -14.52 -3.93
CA PRO A 66 9.53 -14.69 -4.20
C PRO A 66 9.90 -16.15 -4.45
N ILE A 67 9.22 -17.12 -3.82
CA ILE A 67 9.43 -18.55 -4.09
C ILE A 67 8.99 -18.90 -5.52
N LEU A 68 7.82 -18.42 -5.94
CA LEU A 68 7.30 -18.63 -7.31
C LEU A 68 8.22 -18.05 -8.39
N PHE A 69 9.02 -17.04 -8.04
CA PHE A 69 9.98 -16.38 -8.93
C PHE A 69 11.45 -16.63 -8.52
N LEU A 70 11.75 -17.82 -7.97
CA LEU A 70 13.11 -18.37 -7.77
C LEU A 70 14.02 -17.63 -6.75
N ARG A 71 13.46 -16.85 -5.81
CA ARG A 71 14.23 -16.20 -4.72
C ARG A 71 14.33 -17.03 -3.43
N PHE A 72 13.78 -18.26 -3.39
CA PHE A 72 13.84 -19.26 -2.29
C PHE A 72 13.74 -18.72 -0.85
N LYS A 73 13.11 -17.57 -0.66
CA LYS A 73 12.87 -16.91 0.62
C LYS A 73 11.45 -16.37 0.63
N LEU A 74 10.87 -16.25 1.82
CA LEU A 74 9.58 -15.59 2.00
C LEU A 74 9.79 -14.06 2.02
N LEU A 75 8.78 -13.29 1.60
CA LEU A 75 8.88 -11.84 1.59
C LEU A 75 9.22 -11.26 2.97
N THR A 76 8.49 -11.67 4.00
CA THR A 76 8.70 -11.20 5.39
C THR A 76 10.00 -11.70 6.04
N SER A 77 10.70 -12.65 5.41
CA SER A 77 12.01 -13.14 5.87
C SER A 77 13.20 -12.39 5.26
N MET A 78 12.96 -11.54 4.26
CA MET A 78 13.98 -10.71 3.63
C MET A 78 14.25 -9.43 4.44
N THR A 79 15.43 -8.83 4.28
CA THR A 79 15.71 -7.51 4.87
C THR A 79 14.83 -6.43 4.20
N PRO A 80 14.62 -5.27 4.84
CA PRO A 80 13.88 -4.15 4.24
C PRO A 80 14.35 -3.79 2.83
N GLU A 81 15.66 -3.74 2.62
CA GLU A 81 16.30 -3.38 1.35
C GLU A 81 16.04 -4.45 0.29
N GLN A 82 16.11 -5.73 0.67
CA GLN A 82 15.79 -6.85 -0.21
C GLN A 82 14.31 -6.89 -0.61
N GLN A 83 13.40 -6.50 0.30
CA GLN A 83 11.99 -6.36 -0.01
C GLN A 83 11.76 -5.27 -1.05
N VAL A 84 12.40 -4.11 -0.90
CA VAL A 84 12.33 -2.99 -1.86
C VAL A 84 12.90 -3.41 -3.21
N GLU A 85 14.11 -3.98 -3.24
CA GLU A 85 14.75 -4.47 -4.48
C GLU A 85 13.85 -5.49 -5.19
N TYR A 86 13.22 -6.40 -4.44
CA TYR A 86 12.29 -7.37 -4.97
C TYR A 86 11.08 -6.69 -5.61
N LEU A 87 10.42 -5.74 -4.94
CA LEU A 87 9.28 -5.01 -5.50
C LEU A 87 9.67 -4.19 -6.73
N GLU A 88 10.80 -3.48 -6.69
CA GLU A 88 11.31 -2.75 -7.86
C GLU A 88 11.58 -3.67 -9.06
N SER A 89 12.05 -4.89 -8.81
CA SER A 89 12.26 -5.87 -9.89
C SER A 89 10.95 -6.25 -10.60
N TRP A 90 9.80 -6.15 -9.92
CA TRP A 90 8.48 -6.35 -10.54
C TRP A 90 8.10 -5.17 -11.44
N GLU A 91 8.42 -3.94 -11.05
CA GLU A 91 8.17 -2.73 -11.86
C GLU A 91 8.94 -2.73 -13.17
N LYS A 92 10.20 -3.18 -13.09
CA LYS A 92 11.15 -3.25 -14.21
C LYS A 92 11.00 -4.55 -15.02
N SER A 93 10.10 -5.46 -14.63
CA SER A 93 9.93 -6.76 -15.28
C SER A 93 9.31 -6.63 -16.67
N ARG A 94 9.73 -7.51 -17.60
CA ARG A 94 9.07 -7.68 -18.90
C ARG A 94 7.73 -8.42 -18.81
N LEU A 95 7.45 -9.09 -17.69
CA LEU A 95 6.21 -9.85 -17.49
C LEU A 95 5.08 -8.90 -17.05
N MET A 96 4.07 -8.70 -17.91
CA MET A 96 2.93 -7.82 -17.62
C MET A 96 2.22 -8.19 -16.31
N VAL A 97 2.08 -9.48 -16.02
CA VAL A 97 1.44 -9.95 -14.77
C VAL A 97 2.14 -9.43 -13.52
N ARG A 98 3.47 -9.30 -13.51
CA ARG A 98 4.23 -8.75 -12.37
C ARG A 98 3.94 -7.27 -12.20
N ARG A 99 3.98 -6.52 -13.30
CA ARG A 99 3.73 -5.08 -13.29
C ARG A 99 2.30 -4.78 -12.82
N TRP A 100 1.29 -5.44 -13.40
CA TRP A 100 -0.11 -5.21 -13.05
C TRP A 100 -0.46 -5.67 -11.63
N SER A 101 0.11 -6.77 -11.16
CA SER A 101 -0.06 -7.20 -9.77
C SER A 101 0.45 -6.14 -8.80
N LEU A 102 1.66 -5.60 -9.06
CA LEU A 102 2.23 -4.55 -8.21
C LEU A 102 1.43 -3.24 -8.29
N VAL A 103 0.99 -2.83 -9.49
CA VAL A 103 0.10 -1.66 -9.66
C VAL A 103 -1.19 -1.84 -8.86
N GLY A 104 -1.82 -3.01 -8.93
CA GLY A 104 -3.02 -3.32 -8.16
C GLY A 104 -2.78 -3.24 -6.65
N LEU A 105 -1.67 -3.80 -6.17
CA LEU A 105 -1.29 -3.69 -4.75
C LEU A 105 -1.09 -2.23 -4.32
N LYS A 106 -0.34 -1.45 -5.10
CA LYS A 106 -0.12 -0.01 -4.83
C LYS A 106 -1.44 0.74 -4.81
N ALA A 107 -2.32 0.49 -5.78
CA ALA A 107 -3.63 1.13 -5.86
C ALA A 107 -4.48 0.87 -4.61
N ILE A 108 -4.48 -0.36 -4.08
CA ILE A 108 -5.21 -0.69 -2.85
C ILE A 108 -4.66 0.12 -1.67
N PHE A 109 -3.35 0.11 -1.44
CA PHE A 109 -2.76 0.84 -0.31
C PHE A 109 -2.90 2.35 -0.46
N MET A 110 -2.69 2.89 -1.66
CA MET A 110 -2.85 4.32 -1.92
C MET A 110 -4.31 4.76 -1.75
N ALA A 111 -5.29 3.94 -2.18
CA ALA A 111 -6.70 4.24 -1.98
C ALA A 111 -7.06 4.33 -0.49
N VAL A 112 -6.53 3.44 0.34
CA VAL A 112 -6.73 3.50 1.80
C VAL A 112 -5.98 4.70 2.39
N PHE A 113 -4.73 4.93 1.99
CA PHE A 113 -3.88 6.00 2.49
C PHE A 113 -4.49 7.38 2.23
N TYR A 114 -4.92 7.64 1.00
CA TYR A 114 -5.55 8.91 0.62
C TYR A 114 -6.99 9.04 1.11
N ASN A 115 -7.57 8.02 1.73
CA ASN A 115 -8.86 8.15 2.39
C ASN A 115 -8.73 8.64 3.85
N GLU A 116 -7.51 8.75 4.39
CA GLU A 116 -7.30 9.22 5.75
C GLU A 116 -7.30 10.76 5.84
N PRO A 117 -8.14 11.36 6.69
CA PRO A 117 -8.19 12.82 6.86
C PRO A 117 -6.86 13.46 7.27
N LEU A 118 -6.02 12.72 8.01
CA LEU A 118 -4.67 13.16 8.38
C LEU A 118 -3.82 13.45 7.13
N VAL A 119 -3.95 12.61 6.10
CA VAL A 119 -3.21 12.75 4.85
C VAL A 119 -3.71 13.97 4.07
N TRP A 120 -5.02 14.24 4.09
CA TRP A 120 -5.62 15.38 3.39
C TRP A 120 -4.97 16.72 3.76
N GLY A 121 -4.84 16.99 5.06
CA GLY A 121 -4.19 18.22 5.53
C GLY A 121 -2.72 18.34 5.10
N LYS A 122 -2.01 17.22 4.95
CA LYS A 122 -0.60 17.19 4.53
C LYS A 122 -0.42 17.38 3.03
N ILE A 123 -1.39 16.98 2.22
CA ILE A 123 -1.36 17.15 0.76
C ILE A 123 -2.10 18.41 0.28
N GLY A 124 -2.58 19.25 1.21
CA GLY A 124 -3.36 20.44 0.90
C GLY A 124 -4.76 20.12 0.34
N PHE A 125 -5.27 18.92 0.60
CA PHE A 125 -6.61 18.53 0.18
C PHE A 125 -7.65 18.98 1.22
N GLU A 126 -8.65 19.74 0.76
CA GLU A 126 -9.80 20.17 1.54
C GLU A 126 -11.10 19.57 0.98
N PRO A 127 -11.81 18.71 1.73
CA PRO A 127 -13.07 18.12 1.29
C PRO A 127 -14.12 19.20 1.00
N GLY A 128 -14.81 19.07 -0.14
CA GLY A 128 -15.89 20.00 -0.52
C GLY A 128 -15.43 21.32 -1.15
N LYS A 129 -14.11 21.60 -1.21
CA LYS A 129 -13.58 22.67 -2.07
C LYS A 129 -13.28 22.11 -3.45
N CYS A 130 -14.03 22.53 -4.46
CA CYS A 130 -13.61 22.36 -5.84
C CYS A 130 -12.47 23.34 -6.09
N TYR A 131 -11.25 22.85 -6.34
CA TYR A 131 -10.15 23.72 -6.74
C TYR A 131 -10.50 24.38 -8.07
N GLU A 132 -10.46 25.70 -8.10
CA GLU A 132 -10.59 26.47 -9.32
C GLU A 132 -9.44 26.04 -10.26
N GLN A 133 -9.77 25.60 -11.48
CA GLN A 133 -8.76 25.30 -12.49
C GLN A 133 -7.96 26.58 -12.71
N VAL A 134 -6.64 26.53 -12.51
CA VAL A 134 -5.75 27.66 -12.81
C VAL A 134 -5.88 27.95 -14.31
N GLN A 135 -6.70 28.93 -14.67
CA GLN A 135 -6.82 29.39 -16.06
C GLN A 135 -5.52 30.07 -16.46
N GLY A 136 -4.77 29.41 -17.34
CA GLY A 136 -3.87 30.05 -18.30
C GLY A 136 -2.67 30.78 -17.69
N GLY A 137 -1.59 30.04 -17.44
CA GLY A 137 -0.26 30.63 -17.41
C GLY A 137 0.08 31.23 -18.78
N LYS A 138 -0.22 32.51 -18.99
CA LYS A 138 0.48 33.31 -20.00
C LYS A 138 1.88 33.58 -19.47
N LEU A 139 2.83 32.79 -19.95
CA LEU A 139 4.23 33.19 -20.01
C LEU A 139 4.32 34.37 -20.99
N ASN A 140 4.33 35.60 -20.47
CA ASN A 140 4.79 36.73 -21.26
C ASN A 140 6.32 36.75 -21.15
N GLY A 141 6.97 36.65 -22.32
CA GLY A 141 8.40 36.93 -22.49
C GLY A 141 8.69 38.43 -22.54
#